data_AF-A0A9P4X943-F1
#
_entry.id   AF-A0A9P4X943-F1
#
_cell.length_a   1.000
_cell.length_b   1.000
_cell.length_c   1.000
_cell.angle_alpha   90.00
_cell.angle_beta   90.00
_cell.angle_gamma   90.00
#
_symmetry.space_group_name_H-M   'P 1'
#
loop_
_entity.id
_entity.type
_entity.pdbx_description
1 polymer ?
#
loop_
_entity_poly.entity_id
_entity_poly.type
_entity_poly.pdbx_seq_one_letter_code
_entity_poly.pdbx_strand_id
1 'polypeptide(L)'
;MDDAHVPNSEATPGWKNHKFARTNFLDAIITTPLEGFGGSRYAGNAPVDWGKLPVLGGYLGAVLINAACQFSRVKFDTRAEHDPLSLYIEFLQPVRQGPYHVALSILQSSASQATIKAEIVYADSAKNIIYCHATIRVGSLSRGKTLLEQNINQRKVVVPDRIKDCSRWVDAFFYYINPPSTTVRCYTPSGGPTALWSPAFGGQNVRYMWNKLDNEQTYELEYLPLLVDLIPPLPLNYEENALEGIVKYQLPTISLKLDFCTNMRMGNL
;
A
#
# COMPACT_ATOMS: atom_id res chain seq x y z
N MET A 1 3.57 13.74 -23.20
CA MET A 1 3.31 14.50 -21.97
C MET A 1 4.64 15.01 -21.48
N ASP A 2 4.85 16.31 -21.61
CA ASP A 2 6.13 16.93 -21.33
C ASP A 2 6.39 17.08 -19.83
N ASP A 3 5.37 16.88 -18.98
CA ASP A 3 5.45 17.07 -17.53
C ASP A 3 5.55 15.76 -16.72
N ALA A 4 5.63 14.60 -17.39
CA ALA A 4 5.64 13.30 -16.71
C ALA A 4 6.85 13.09 -15.78
N HIS A 5 7.91 13.90 -15.93
CA HIS A 5 9.12 13.95 -15.11
C HIS A 5 9.05 15.00 -13.99
N VAL A 6 8.10 15.93 -14.06
CA VAL A 6 7.94 17.04 -13.12
C VAL A 6 7.42 16.52 -11.78
N PRO A 7 8.01 16.87 -10.63
CA PRO A 7 7.53 16.46 -9.32
C PRO A 7 6.11 16.96 -9.01
N ASN A 8 5.37 16.25 -8.16
CA ASN A 8 4.02 16.65 -7.73
C ASN A 8 3.99 18.06 -7.13
N SER A 9 5.06 18.47 -6.45
CA SER A 9 5.17 19.80 -5.83
C SER A 9 5.20 20.96 -6.82
N GLU A 10 5.63 20.71 -8.05
CA GLU A 10 5.72 21.73 -9.10
C GLU A 10 4.51 21.67 -10.03
N ALA A 11 4.01 20.47 -10.30
CA ALA A 11 2.89 20.25 -11.22
C ALA A 11 1.52 20.62 -10.62
N THR A 12 1.40 20.74 -9.30
CA THR A 12 0.11 20.89 -8.61
C THR A 12 -0.20 22.35 -8.25
N PRO A 13 -1.23 22.97 -8.85
CA PRO A 13 -1.67 24.30 -8.46
C PRO A 13 -2.12 24.33 -6.98
N GLY A 14 -1.71 25.37 -6.24
CA GLY A 14 -2.07 25.51 -4.83
C GLY A 14 -1.30 24.60 -3.87
N TRP A 15 -0.23 23.96 -4.34
CA TRP A 15 0.68 23.20 -3.50
C TRP A 15 1.31 24.06 -2.40
N LYS A 16 1.38 23.50 -1.19
CA LYS A 16 2.06 24.05 -0.03
C LYS A 16 2.73 22.89 0.67
N ASN A 17 4.00 23.08 0.98
CA ASN A 17 4.74 22.07 1.71
C ASN A 17 4.12 21.83 3.09
N HIS A 18 4.10 20.57 3.51
CA HIS A 18 3.77 20.24 4.88
C HIS A 18 4.80 20.83 5.84
N LYS A 19 4.37 21.13 7.08
CA LYS A 19 5.25 21.66 8.13
C LYS A 19 6.11 20.59 8.82
N PHE A 20 6.11 19.36 8.30
CA PHE A 20 6.87 18.22 8.82
C PHE A 20 7.77 17.67 7.72
N ALA A 21 8.89 17.08 8.12
CA ALA A 21 9.78 16.37 7.21
C ALA A 21 9.07 15.14 6.64
N ARG A 22 9.36 14.82 5.37
CA ARG A 22 8.87 13.58 4.74
C ARG A 22 9.84 12.45 5.02
N THR A 23 9.30 11.31 5.41
CA THR A 23 10.01 10.05 5.54
C THR A 23 9.81 9.24 4.26
N ASN A 24 10.91 8.74 3.68
CA ASN A 24 10.81 7.81 2.56
C ASN A 24 9.96 6.60 2.98
N PHE A 25 9.15 6.06 2.08
CA PHE A 25 8.25 4.96 2.41
C PHE A 25 8.97 3.74 2.97
N LEU A 26 10.08 3.32 2.34
CA LEU A 26 10.83 2.14 2.80
C LEU A 26 11.43 2.37 4.18
N ASP A 27 11.90 3.59 4.47
CA ASP A 27 12.37 3.97 5.82
C ASP A 27 11.21 3.97 6.83
N ALA A 28 10.03 4.44 6.41
CA ALA A 28 8.86 4.56 7.27
C ALA A 28 8.28 3.20 7.71
N ILE A 29 8.55 2.13 6.97
CA ILE A 29 8.07 0.77 7.30
C ILE A 29 9.13 -0.09 8.01
N ILE A 30 10.32 0.45 8.27
CA ILE A 30 11.37 -0.28 8.99
C ILE A 30 10.87 -0.66 10.38
N THR A 31 11.12 -1.92 10.74
CA THR A 31 10.88 -2.44 12.09
C THR A 31 12.15 -3.04 12.64
N THR A 32 12.37 -2.92 13.94
CA THR A 32 13.55 -3.45 14.63
C THR A 32 13.17 -4.54 15.64
N PRO A 33 13.88 -5.67 15.72
CA PRO A 33 13.60 -6.69 16.72
C PRO A 33 13.67 -6.12 18.14
N LEU A 34 12.75 -6.53 19.01
CA LEU A 34 12.76 -6.18 20.43
C LEU A 34 13.37 -7.30 21.28
N GLU A 35 14.28 -6.91 22.16
CA GLU A 35 14.86 -7.79 23.16
C GLU A 35 13.80 -8.25 24.19
N GLY A 36 14.02 -9.43 24.78
CA GLY A 36 13.11 -9.99 25.78
C GLY A 36 11.88 -10.72 25.24
N PHE A 37 11.64 -10.71 23.92
CA PHE A 37 10.48 -11.37 23.28
C PHE A 37 10.86 -12.57 22.39
N GLY A 38 12.03 -13.18 22.56
CA GLY A 38 12.42 -14.39 21.80
C GLY A 38 12.44 -14.21 20.27
N GLY A 39 12.59 -12.96 19.81
CA GLY A 39 12.58 -12.59 18.39
C GLY A 39 11.20 -12.64 17.72
N SER A 40 10.10 -12.67 18.47
CA SER A 40 8.73 -12.65 17.92
C SER A 40 8.08 -11.26 17.95
N ARG A 41 8.82 -10.25 18.41
CA ARG A 41 8.33 -8.88 18.57
C ARG A 41 9.27 -7.89 17.93
N TYR A 42 8.71 -6.92 17.23
CA TYR A 42 9.45 -5.85 16.57
C TYR A 42 8.87 -4.50 16.96
N ALA A 43 9.70 -3.47 17.10
CA ALA A 43 9.29 -2.09 17.27
C ALA A 43 9.23 -1.39 15.91
N GLY A 44 8.27 -0.49 15.77
CA GLY A 44 8.22 0.47 14.68
C GLY A 44 7.65 1.79 15.16
N ASN A 45 7.68 2.80 14.30
CA ASN A 45 7.16 4.11 14.63
C ASN A 45 6.48 4.71 13.39
N ALA A 46 5.18 4.98 13.49
CA ALA A 46 4.44 5.65 12.44
C ALA A 46 4.80 7.14 12.43
N PRO A 47 5.55 7.64 11.43
CA PRO A 47 5.94 9.05 11.37
C PRO A 47 4.74 9.97 11.06
N VAL A 48 4.90 11.27 11.30
CA VAL A 48 3.82 12.28 11.17
C VAL A 48 3.19 12.28 9.79
N ASP A 49 4.00 12.22 8.74
CA ASP A 49 3.57 12.24 7.35
C ASP A 49 2.77 11.01 6.94
N TRP A 50 2.94 9.88 7.65
CA TRP A 50 2.17 8.66 7.44
C TRP A 50 1.04 8.47 8.46
N GLY A 51 0.97 9.31 9.50
CA GLY A 51 0.05 9.17 10.64
C GLY A 51 -0.65 10.46 11.10
N LYS A 52 -0.66 11.52 10.28
CA LYS A 52 -1.36 12.80 10.57
C LYS A 52 -2.87 12.60 10.71
N LEU A 53 -3.43 11.75 9.85
CA LEU A 53 -4.73 11.10 10.04
C LEU A 53 -4.46 9.70 10.59
N PRO A 54 -5.49 8.92 11.01
CA PRO A 54 -5.28 7.49 11.18
C PRO A 54 -4.42 6.92 10.06
N VAL A 55 -3.41 6.17 10.46
CA VAL A 55 -2.43 5.60 9.53
C VAL A 55 -3.16 4.78 8.48
N LEU A 56 -2.78 4.95 7.20
CA LEU A 56 -3.39 4.19 6.10
C LEU A 56 -3.28 2.69 6.33
N GLY A 57 -4.34 1.95 5.99
CA GLY A 57 -4.36 0.50 6.11
C GLY A 57 -3.27 -0.16 5.26
N GLY A 58 -3.02 0.40 4.08
CA GLY A 58 -1.95 0.00 3.18
C GLY A 58 -0.55 0.17 3.77
N TYR A 59 -0.29 1.24 4.51
CA TYR A 59 0.97 1.38 5.25
C TYR A 59 1.12 0.28 6.31
N LEU A 60 0.07 -0.01 7.07
CA LEU A 60 0.10 -1.08 8.07
C LEU A 60 0.32 -2.45 7.43
N GLY A 61 -0.31 -2.71 6.29
CA GLY A 61 -0.06 -3.91 5.49
C GLY A 61 1.40 -4.04 5.07
N ALA A 62 2.03 -2.95 4.65
CA ALA A 62 3.46 -2.94 4.29
C ALA A 62 4.38 -3.17 5.50
N VAL A 63 4.11 -2.54 6.64
CA VAL A 63 4.83 -2.79 7.91
C VAL A 63 4.77 -4.27 8.28
N LEU A 64 3.57 -4.87 8.24
CA LEU A 64 3.38 -6.26 8.61
C LEU A 64 4.07 -7.23 7.65
N ILE A 65 4.05 -6.94 6.33
CA ILE A 65 4.81 -7.70 5.34
C ILE A 65 6.30 -7.61 5.63
N ASN A 66 6.84 -6.40 5.80
CA ASN A 66 8.26 -6.19 6.06
C ASN A 66 8.71 -6.96 7.31
N ALA A 67 7.96 -6.84 8.41
CA ALA A 67 8.25 -7.54 9.66
C ALA A 67 8.15 -9.07 9.51
N ALA A 68 7.12 -9.58 8.81
CA ALA A 68 6.93 -11.01 8.58
C ALA A 68 8.06 -11.60 7.71
N CYS A 69 8.46 -10.90 6.65
CA CYS A 69 9.58 -11.30 5.80
C CYS A 69 10.91 -11.30 6.58
N GLN A 70 11.17 -10.28 7.39
CA GLN A 70 12.35 -10.24 8.27
C GLN A 70 12.35 -11.38 9.29
N PHE A 71 11.23 -11.62 9.96
CA PHE A 71 11.07 -12.71 10.91
C PHE A 71 11.28 -14.07 10.27
N SER A 72 10.72 -14.28 9.08
CA SER A 72 10.89 -15.51 8.31
C SER A 72 12.36 -15.77 7.96
N ARG A 73 13.09 -14.75 7.51
CA ARG A 73 14.54 -14.85 7.23
C ARG A 73 15.35 -15.25 8.44
N VAL A 74 14.97 -14.79 9.63
CA VAL A 74 15.69 -15.10 10.87
C VAL A 74 15.33 -16.50 11.41
N LYS A 75 14.06 -16.91 11.31
CA LYS A 75 13.57 -18.18 11.86
C LYS A 75 13.83 -19.38 10.95
N PHE A 76 13.89 -19.17 9.64
CA PHE A 76 14.09 -20.21 8.65
C PHE A 76 15.41 -19.99 7.90
N ASP A 77 15.67 -20.77 6.85
CA ASP A 77 16.91 -20.67 6.07
C ASP A 77 17.07 -19.27 5.45
N THR A 78 18.14 -18.57 5.83
CA THR A 78 18.50 -17.25 5.32
C THR A 78 18.81 -17.24 3.83
N ARG A 79 19.08 -18.41 3.23
CA ARG A 79 19.36 -18.58 1.80
C ARG A 79 18.11 -18.73 0.95
N ALA A 80 16.95 -19.02 1.55
CA ALA A 80 15.69 -19.13 0.84
C ALA A 80 15.10 -17.74 0.52
N GLU A 81 14.35 -17.63 -0.57
CA GLU A 81 13.53 -16.44 -0.84
C GLU A 81 12.36 -16.39 0.17
N HIS A 82 12.14 -15.19 0.73
CA HIS A 82 11.08 -14.90 1.70
C HIS A 82 10.21 -13.74 1.21
N ASP A 83 9.77 -13.84 -0.04
CA ASP A 83 8.86 -12.88 -0.65
C ASP A 83 7.45 -13.03 -0.05
N PRO A 84 6.68 -11.94 0.07
CA PRO A 84 5.26 -12.04 0.40
C PRO A 84 4.53 -12.76 -0.73
N LEU A 85 3.72 -13.76 -0.37
CA LEU A 85 2.85 -14.50 -1.28
C LEU A 85 1.40 -14.04 -1.14
N SER A 86 0.97 -13.74 0.08
CA SER A 86 -0.36 -13.18 0.35
C SER A 86 -0.39 -12.40 1.66
N LEU A 87 -1.27 -11.42 1.74
CA LEU A 87 -1.63 -10.67 2.93
C LEU A 87 -3.15 -10.70 3.06
N TYR A 88 -3.65 -11.12 4.21
CA TYR A 88 -5.00 -10.80 4.66
C TYR A 88 -4.88 -10.02 5.96
N ILE A 89 -5.50 -8.85 6.05
CA ILE A 89 -5.48 -7.99 7.22
C ILE A 89 -6.90 -7.52 7.54
N GLU A 90 -7.26 -7.52 8.82
CA GLU A 90 -8.46 -6.86 9.32
C GLU A 90 -8.06 -5.74 10.29
N PHE A 91 -8.72 -4.60 10.13
CA PHE A 91 -8.48 -3.37 10.86
C PHE A 91 -9.48 -3.26 12.00
N LEU A 92 -8.99 -3.43 13.23
CA LEU A 92 -9.84 -3.47 14.42
C LEU A 92 -10.07 -2.06 14.98
N GLN A 93 -9.04 -1.22 14.91
CA GLN A 93 -9.11 0.16 15.38
C GLN A 93 -8.04 1.04 14.72
N PRO A 94 -8.27 2.36 14.63
CA PRO A 94 -7.33 3.31 14.03
C PRO A 94 -5.96 3.32 14.73
N VAL A 95 -4.88 3.15 13.96
CA VAL A 95 -3.51 3.39 14.43
C VAL A 95 -3.23 4.89 14.33
N ARG A 96 -2.64 5.47 15.39
CA ARG A 96 -2.18 6.86 15.38
C ARG A 96 -0.69 6.92 15.10
N GLN A 97 -0.21 8.11 14.74
CA GLN A 97 1.21 8.44 14.75
C GLN A 97 1.89 8.00 16.06
N GLY A 98 3.12 7.52 15.95
CA GLY A 98 4.00 7.22 17.07
C GLY A 98 4.38 5.74 17.16
N PRO A 99 4.90 5.31 18.33
CA PRO A 99 5.46 3.98 18.50
C PRO A 99 4.36 2.91 18.51
N TYR A 100 4.65 1.79 17.86
CA TYR A 100 3.86 0.57 17.89
C TYR A 100 4.77 -0.64 17.96
N HIS A 101 4.23 -1.79 18.34
CA HIS A 101 4.93 -3.05 18.18
C HIS A 101 4.22 -3.94 17.15
N VAL A 102 5.00 -4.81 16.50
CA VAL A 102 4.53 -5.91 15.67
C VAL A 102 4.75 -7.21 16.42
N ALA A 103 3.68 -7.97 16.67
CA ALA A 103 3.74 -9.30 17.25
C ALA A 103 3.59 -10.35 16.15
N LEU A 104 4.48 -11.35 16.12
CA LEU A 104 4.53 -12.37 15.08
C LEU A 104 4.48 -13.76 15.68
N SER A 105 3.71 -14.65 15.09
CA SER A 105 3.74 -16.08 15.42
C SER A 105 3.58 -16.94 14.18
N ILE A 106 4.20 -18.12 14.21
CA ILE A 106 4.09 -19.09 13.11
C ILE A 106 2.78 -19.84 13.30
N LEU A 107 1.90 -19.78 12.31
CA LEU A 107 0.71 -20.63 12.26
C LEU A 107 1.01 -21.97 11.61
N GLN A 108 1.81 -21.94 10.54
CA GLN A 108 2.23 -23.13 9.81
C GLN A 108 3.55 -22.86 9.09
N SER A 109 4.40 -23.87 8.98
CA SER A 109 5.61 -23.79 8.18
C SER A 109 5.88 -25.09 7.42
N SER A 110 6.51 -24.96 6.27
CA SER A 110 7.03 -26.05 5.44
C SER A 110 8.44 -25.72 5.00
N ALA A 111 9.10 -26.62 4.27
CA ALA A 111 10.43 -26.38 3.71
C ALA A 111 10.49 -25.20 2.72
N SER A 112 9.36 -24.74 2.17
CA SER A 112 9.35 -23.72 1.10
C SER A 112 8.47 -22.50 1.36
N GLN A 113 7.63 -22.54 2.39
CA GLN A 113 6.67 -21.49 2.71
C GLN A 113 6.35 -21.48 4.20
N ALA A 114 6.02 -20.31 4.73
CA ALA A 114 5.46 -20.14 6.06
C ALA A 114 4.20 -19.28 6.04
N THR A 115 3.28 -19.58 6.94
CA THR A 115 2.11 -18.77 7.26
C THR A 115 2.32 -18.17 8.64
N ILE A 116 2.33 -16.84 8.70
CA ILE A 116 2.63 -16.05 9.89
C ILE A 116 1.38 -15.28 10.29
N LYS A 117 0.98 -15.38 11.56
CA LYS A 117 0.06 -14.44 12.17
C LYS A 117 0.86 -13.20 12.58
N ALA A 118 0.39 -12.03 12.20
CA ALA A 118 1.03 -10.77 12.50
C ALA A 118 0.00 -9.78 13.09
N GLU A 119 0.37 -9.05 14.13
CA GLU A 119 -0.52 -8.09 14.79
C GLU A 119 0.22 -6.77 15.04
N ILE A 120 -0.39 -5.64 14.67
CA ILE A 120 0.04 -4.34 15.16
C ILE A 120 -0.65 -4.11 16.50
N VAL A 121 0.14 -3.80 17.50
CA VAL A 121 -0.32 -3.67 18.88
C VAL A 121 0.35 -2.47 19.54
N TYR A 122 -0.26 -1.99 20.61
CA TYR A 122 0.29 -0.85 21.34
C TYR A 122 1.69 -1.16 21.91
N ALA A 123 2.55 -0.14 21.89
CA ALA A 123 3.94 -0.29 22.31
C ALA A 123 4.08 -0.60 23.80
N ASP A 124 3.21 -0.03 24.64
CA ASP A 124 3.16 -0.37 26.06
C ASP A 124 2.46 -1.73 26.25
N SER A 125 3.24 -2.74 26.64
CA SER A 125 2.73 -4.08 26.90
C SER A 125 1.77 -4.16 28.09
N ALA A 126 1.72 -3.14 28.95
CA ALA A 126 0.71 -3.05 30.01
C ALA A 126 -0.71 -2.84 29.44
N LYS A 127 -0.85 -2.36 28.20
CA LYS A 127 -2.14 -2.20 27.52
C LYS A 127 -2.31 -3.24 26.43
N ASN A 128 -3.33 -4.08 26.56
CA ASN A 128 -3.68 -5.09 25.57
C ASN A 128 -4.54 -4.49 24.44
N ILE A 129 -3.94 -3.62 23.63
CA ILE A 129 -4.59 -2.94 22.50
C ILE A 129 -4.03 -3.52 21.20
N ILE A 130 -4.90 -4.16 20.42
CA ILE A 130 -4.58 -4.73 19.10
C ILE A 130 -5.24 -3.86 18.03
N TYR A 131 -4.43 -3.23 17.18
CA TYR A 131 -4.93 -2.33 16.15
C TYR A 131 -5.39 -3.06 14.89
N CYS A 132 -4.62 -4.05 14.47
CA CYS A 132 -4.98 -4.91 13.35
C CYS A 132 -4.34 -6.28 13.53
N HIS A 133 -4.93 -7.25 12.85
CA HIS A 133 -4.45 -8.62 12.78
C HIS A 133 -4.37 -9.03 11.32
N ALA A 134 -3.33 -9.79 11.00
CA ALA A 134 -3.04 -10.23 9.66
C ALA A 134 -2.58 -11.67 9.64
N THR A 135 -2.88 -12.34 8.53
CA THR A 135 -2.31 -13.61 8.14
C THR A 135 -1.50 -13.40 6.87
N ILE A 136 -0.20 -13.67 6.96
CA ILE A 136 0.76 -13.41 5.89
C ILE A 136 1.40 -14.73 5.48
N ARG A 137 1.41 -15.00 4.18
CA ARG A 137 2.18 -16.12 3.63
C ARG A 137 3.45 -15.58 3.02
N VAL A 138 4.56 -16.23 3.32
CA VAL A 138 5.90 -15.91 2.81
C VAL A 138 6.51 -17.15 2.16
N GLY A 139 7.33 -16.94 1.14
CA GLY A 139 8.05 -18.00 0.42
C GLY A 139 8.66 -17.48 -0.88
N SER A 140 8.76 -18.33 -1.89
CA SER A 140 9.41 -17.99 -3.16
C SER A 140 8.38 -17.68 -4.26
N LEU A 141 8.43 -16.46 -4.81
CA LEU A 141 7.64 -16.05 -5.99
C LEU A 141 8.25 -16.56 -7.31
N SER A 142 9.53 -16.92 -7.33
CA SER A 142 10.22 -17.36 -8.55
C SER A 142 9.71 -18.71 -9.08
N ARG A 143 9.03 -19.52 -8.25
CA ARG A 143 8.32 -20.75 -8.67
C ARG A 143 7.11 -20.49 -9.57
N GLY A 144 6.59 -19.27 -9.61
CA GLY A 144 5.46 -18.89 -10.47
C GLY A 144 5.81 -18.80 -11.97
N LYS A 145 7.09 -18.66 -12.33
CA LYS A 145 7.52 -18.53 -13.73
C LYS A 145 7.16 -19.74 -14.59
N THR A 146 7.22 -20.94 -14.03
CA THR A 146 6.96 -22.19 -14.76
C THR A 146 5.46 -22.44 -15.02
N LEU A 147 4.56 -21.72 -14.35
CA LEU A 147 3.11 -21.87 -14.49
C LEU A 147 2.45 -20.75 -15.31
N LEU A 148 3.17 -19.66 -15.60
CA LEU A 148 2.66 -18.53 -16.41
C LEU A 148 2.36 -18.93 -17.87
N GLU A 149 2.89 -20.07 -18.33
CA GLU A 149 2.69 -20.58 -19.69
C GLU A 149 1.31 -21.22 -19.94
N GLN A 150 0.47 -21.40 -18.90
CA GLN A 150 -0.85 -22.05 -19.01
C GLN A 150 -2.01 -21.22 -18.42
N ASN A 151 -1.96 -19.89 -18.53
CA ASN A 151 -3.07 -19.06 -18.08
C ASN A 151 -4.23 -19.04 -19.10
N ILE A 152 -5.45 -19.18 -18.60
CA ILE A 152 -6.66 -18.88 -19.37
C ILE A 152 -6.58 -17.41 -19.78
N ASN A 153 -6.53 -17.14 -21.09
CA ASN A 153 -6.55 -15.78 -21.61
C ASN A 153 -7.86 -15.11 -21.19
N GLN A 154 -7.78 -14.23 -20.19
CA GLN A 154 -8.89 -13.36 -19.84
C GLN A 154 -9.20 -12.46 -21.05
N ARG A 155 -10.49 -12.17 -21.26
CA ARG A 155 -10.92 -11.19 -22.27
C ARG A 155 -10.15 -9.89 -22.01
N LYS A 156 -9.49 -9.36 -23.04
CA LYS A 156 -8.79 -8.07 -22.93
C LYS A 156 -9.79 -7.01 -22.48
N VAL A 157 -9.70 -6.61 -21.22
CA VAL A 157 -10.38 -5.41 -20.72
C VAL A 157 -9.72 -4.22 -21.41
N VAL A 158 -10.51 -3.29 -21.93
CA VAL A 158 -9.97 -2.05 -22.50
C VAL A 158 -9.45 -1.22 -21.33
N VAL A 159 -8.13 -1.19 -21.17
CA VAL A 159 -7.44 -0.34 -20.20
C VAL A 159 -7.09 0.98 -20.91
N PRO A 160 -7.40 2.14 -20.32
CA PRO A 160 -7.07 3.44 -20.91
C PRO A 160 -5.55 3.61 -21.05
N ASP A 161 -5.10 4.06 -22.23
CA ASP A 161 -3.71 4.38 -22.48
C ASP A 161 -3.30 5.58 -21.62
N ARG A 162 -2.25 5.43 -20.81
CA ARG A 162 -1.78 6.49 -19.90
C ARG A 162 -1.43 7.79 -20.62
N ILE A 163 -0.90 7.71 -21.85
CA ILE A 163 -0.40 8.87 -22.60
C ILE A 163 -1.53 9.52 -23.39
N LYS A 164 -2.40 8.71 -24.01
CA LYS A 164 -3.46 9.20 -24.91
C LYS A 164 -4.76 9.52 -24.20
N ASP A 165 -5.13 8.71 -23.22
CA ASP A 165 -6.48 8.72 -22.63
C ASP A 165 -6.52 9.30 -21.22
N CYS A 166 -5.37 9.54 -20.58
CA CYS A 166 -5.29 9.97 -19.20
C CYS A 166 -4.68 11.36 -19.05
N SER A 167 -4.94 12.00 -17.91
CA SER A 167 -4.27 13.21 -17.46
C SER A 167 -3.73 13.02 -16.05
N ARG A 168 -2.66 13.77 -15.72
CA ARG A 168 -2.13 13.77 -14.36
C ARG A 168 -3.17 14.34 -13.41
N TRP A 169 -3.38 13.67 -12.29
CA TRP A 169 -4.20 14.17 -11.21
C TRP A 169 -3.39 15.18 -10.40
N VAL A 170 -3.71 16.46 -10.55
CA VAL A 170 -3.02 17.60 -9.92
C VAL A 170 -3.94 18.34 -8.94
N ASP A 171 -4.41 17.62 -7.92
CA ASP A 171 -5.32 18.15 -6.90
C ASP A 171 -4.60 18.33 -5.56
N ALA A 172 -4.41 19.59 -5.15
CA ALA A 172 -3.77 19.89 -3.88
C ALA A 172 -4.54 19.34 -2.68
N PHE A 173 -5.88 19.35 -2.71
CA PHE A 173 -6.72 18.84 -1.63
C PHE A 173 -6.45 17.36 -1.37
N PHE A 174 -6.37 16.55 -2.43
CA PHE A 174 -5.99 15.13 -2.35
C PHE A 174 -4.69 14.90 -1.58
N TYR A 175 -3.66 15.66 -1.92
CA TYR A 175 -2.36 15.56 -1.27
C TYR A 175 -2.38 16.00 0.20
N TYR A 176 -3.23 16.97 0.58
CA TYR A 176 -3.29 17.42 1.97
C TYR A 176 -4.04 16.48 2.90
N ILE A 177 -5.13 15.88 2.41
CA ILE A 177 -5.93 14.93 3.20
C ILE A 177 -5.27 13.56 3.24
N ASN A 178 -4.45 13.22 2.25
CA ASN A 178 -3.73 11.96 2.19
C ASN A 178 -2.24 12.22 1.92
N PRO A 179 -1.45 12.67 2.91
CA PRO A 179 -0.04 13.04 2.69
C PRO A 179 0.82 11.95 2.03
N PRO A 180 0.64 10.64 2.30
CA PRO A 180 1.31 9.56 1.56
C PRO A 180 1.16 9.64 0.04
N SER A 181 0.02 10.11 -0.47
CA SER A 181 -0.23 10.25 -1.91
C SER A 181 0.74 11.22 -2.60
N THR A 182 1.40 12.12 -1.86
CA THR A 182 2.42 13.02 -2.42
C THR A 182 3.64 12.30 -2.98
N THR A 183 3.89 11.06 -2.54
CA THR A 183 5.00 10.21 -3.00
C THR A 183 4.73 9.52 -4.34
N VAL A 184 3.50 9.62 -4.84
CA VAL A 184 3.04 8.92 -6.06
C VAL A 184 2.42 9.93 -7.03
N ARG A 185 2.83 9.86 -8.28
CA ARG A 185 2.20 10.55 -9.41
C ARG A 185 1.06 9.70 -9.92
N CYS A 186 -0.12 10.30 -9.96
CA CYS A 186 -1.35 9.62 -10.31
C CYS A 186 -1.85 10.14 -11.66
N TYR A 187 -2.31 9.25 -12.53
CA TYR A 187 -2.95 9.62 -13.80
C TYR A 187 -4.26 8.87 -13.93
N THR A 188 -5.31 9.60 -14.32
CA THR A 188 -6.67 9.07 -14.43
C THR A 188 -7.24 9.38 -15.81
N PRO A 189 -8.19 8.59 -16.32
CA PRO A 189 -8.80 8.85 -17.61
C PRO A 189 -9.43 10.24 -17.69
N SER A 190 -9.22 10.91 -18.81
CA SER A 190 -9.78 12.22 -19.10
C SER A 190 -11.23 12.11 -19.57
N GLY A 191 -11.91 13.27 -19.67
CA GLY A 191 -13.26 13.37 -20.24
C GLY A 191 -14.40 12.92 -19.33
N GLY A 192 -14.10 12.58 -18.08
CA GLY A 192 -15.10 12.40 -17.03
C GLY A 192 -15.56 13.73 -16.39
N PRO A 193 -16.69 13.75 -15.68
CA PRO A 193 -17.11 14.92 -14.91
C PRO A 193 -16.12 15.28 -13.80
N THR A 194 -15.39 14.28 -13.30
CA THR A 194 -14.34 14.43 -12.27
C THR A 194 -13.16 13.50 -12.60
N ALA A 195 -12.05 13.64 -11.89
CA ALA A 195 -10.89 12.76 -12.04
C ALA A 195 -11.14 11.30 -11.57
N LEU A 196 -12.26 11.03 -10.89
CA LEU A 196 -12.50 9.74 -10.25
C LEU A 196 -13.01 8.64 -11.19
N TRP A 197 -13.64 9.02 -12.31
CA TRP A 197 -14.23 8.08 -13.28
C TRP A 197 -14.45 8.75 -14.63
N SER A 198 -14.61 7.94 -15.69
CA SER A 198 -14.91 8.43 -17.04
C SER A 198 -16.00 7.58 -17.71
N PRO A 199 -16.98 8.19 -18.39
CA PRO A 199 -18.02 7.45 -19.11
C PRO A 199 -17.46 6.58 -20.24
N ALA A 200 -16.30 6.94 -20.80
CA ALA A 200 -15.63 6.16 -21.84
C ALA A 200 -15.00 4.86 -21.32
N PHE A 201 -14.72 4.77 -20.01
CA PHE A 201 -13.96 3.69 -19.40
C PHE A 201 -14.71 3.07 -18.21
N GLY A 202 -15.89 2.52 -18.49
CA GLY A 202 -16.69 1.76 -17.51
C GLY A 202 -17.61 2.59 -16.61
N GLY A 203 -17.59 3.92 -16.73
CA GLY A 203 -18.48 4.81 -15.98
C GLY A 203 -18.23 4.78 -14.48
N GLN A 204 -19.25 5.10 -13.69
CA GLN A 204 -19.14 5.23 -12.22
C GLN A 204 -18.83 3.93 -11.47
N ASN A 205 -19.00 2.77 -12.12
CA ASN A 205 -18.70 1.47 -11.51
C ASN A 205 -17.21 1.09 -11.58
N VAL A 206 -16.39 1.85 -12.32
CA VAL A 206 -14.99 1.51 -12.59
C VAL A 206 -14.11 2.71 -12.32
N ARG A 207 -12.92 2.46 -11.74
CA ARG A 207 -11.87 3.46 -11.58
C ARG A 207 -10.56 2.93 -12.14
N TYR A 208 -10.01 3.65 -13.11
CA TYR A 208 -8.66 3.43 -13.62
C TYR A 208 -7.74 4.49 -13.05
N MET A 209 -6.56 4.05 -12.61
CA MET A 209 -5.54 4.93 -12.05
C MET A 209 -4.17 4.34 -12.35
N TRP A 210 -3.35 5.11 -13.06
CA TRP A 210 -1.94 4.80 -13.26
C TRP A 210 -1.14 5.47 -12.16
N ASN A 211 -0.20 4.73 -11.57
CA ASN A 211 0.63 5.21 -10.47
C ASN A 211 2.11 5.07 -10.81
N LYS A 212 2.91 6.07 -10.46
CA LYS A 212 4.38 6.05 -10.57
C LYS A 212 4.99 6.77 -9.37
N LEU A 213 6.10 6.30 -8.81
CA LEU A 213 6.77 7.02 -7.74
C LEU A 213 7.22 8.41 -8.21
N ASP A 214 7.03 9.42 -7.35
CA ASP A 214 7.38 10.81 -7.64
C ASP A 214 8.91 11.02 -7.70
N ASN A 215 9.68 10.10 -7.14
CA ASN A 215 11.14 10.10 -7.19
C ASN A 215 11.72 9.25 -8.35
N GLU A 216 10.88 8.81 -9.30
CA GLU A 216 11.27 8.02 -10.48
C GLU A 216 11.80 6.60 -10.18
N GLN A 217 11.81 6.15 -8.92
CA GLN A 217 12.23 4.80 -8.58
C GLN A 217 11.18 3.76 -8.99
N THR A 218 11.60 2.49 -9.04
CA THR A 218 10.71 1.35 -9.26
C THR A 218 10.06 0.92 -7.96
N TYR A 219 8.85 0.36 -8.05
CA TYR A 219 8.17 -0.20 -6.90
C TYR A 219 8.82 -1.51 -6.45
N GLU A 220 9.03 -1.63 -5.15
CA GLU A 220 9.23 -2.92 -4.48
C GLU A 220 7.89 -3.55 -4.08
N LEU A 221 7.90 -4.83 -3.68
CA LEU A 221 6.66 -5.54 -3.31
C LEU A 221 5.96 -4.90 -2.11
N GLU A 222 6.75 -4.33 -1.20
CA GLU A 222 6.32 -3.63 0.00
C GLU A 222 5.47 -2.39 -0.32
N TYR A 223 5.57 -1.81 -1.53
CA TYR A 223 4.74 -0.69 -1.95
C TYR A 223 3.31 -1.11 -2.32
N LEU A 224 3.07 -2.38 -2.67
CA LEU A 224 1.76 -2.81 -3.18
C LEU A 224 0.61 -2.58 -2.18
N PRO A 225 0.73 -2.93 -0.89
CA PRO A 225 -0.30 -2.60 0.09
C PRO A 225 -0.62 -1.12 0.17
N LEU A 226 0.39 -0.25 0.08
CA LEU A 226 0.17 1.18 0.05
C LEU A 226 -0.59 1.60 -1.21
N LEU A 227 -0.14 1.15 -2.38
CA LEU A 227 -0.72 1.59 -3.66
C LEU A 227 -2.19 1.24 -3.81
N VAL A 228 -2.62 0.05 -3.34
CA VAL A 228 -4.02 -0.35 -3.41
C VAL A 228 -4.92 0.44 -2.47
N ASP A 229 -4.37 0.94 -1.35
CA ASP A 229 -5.10 1.70 -0.33
C ASP A 229 -5.01 3.22 -0.54
N LEU A 230 -4.12 3.67 -1.45
CA LEU A 230 -4.07 5.06 -1.93
C LEU A 230 -5.17 5.38 -2.95
N ILE A 231 -5.80 4.37 -3.52
CA ILE A 231 -6.93 4.56 -4.44
C ILE A 231 -8.09 5.12 -3.61
N PRO A 232 -8.69 6.27 -3.99
CA PRO A 232 -9.83 6.78 -3.26
C PRO A 232 -10.96 5.73 -3.18
N PRO A 233 -11.89 5.83 -2.22
CA PRO A 233 -13.02 4.91 -2.17
C PRO A 233 -13.87 4.96 -3.45
N LEU A 234 -14.26 3.79 -3.96
CA LEU A 234 -15.07 3.69 -5.18
C LEU A 234 -16.45 4.39 -5.07
N PRO A 235 -17.16 4.36 -3.93
CA PRO A 235 -18.44 5.06 -3.78
C PRO A 235 -18.40 6.56 -4.08
N LEU A 236 -17.23 7.21 -3.95
CA LEU A 236 -17.06 8.62 -4.29
C LEU A 236 -17.27 8.93 -5.79
N ASN A 237 -17.34 7.91 -6.67
CA ASN A 237 -17.76 8.08 -8.07
C ASN A 237 -19.20 8.61 -8.20
N TYR A 238 -20.03 8.40 -7.18
CA TYR A 238 -21.44 8.80 -7.17
C TYR A 238 -21.69 10.12 -6.43
N GLU A 239 -20.65 10.71 -5.84
CA GLU A 239 -20.77 11.98 -5.13
C GLU A 239 -20.55 13.16 -6.07
N GLU A 240 -21.42 14.17 -5.99
CA GLU A 240 -21.36 15.37 -6.84
C GLU A 240 -20.04 16.13 -6.66
N ASN A 241 -19.55 16.22 -5.41
CA ASN A 241 -18.30 16.90 -5.07
C ASN A 241 -17.08 15.95 -5.13
N ALA A 242 -17.25 14.73 -5.68
CA ALA A 242 -16.21 13.72 -5.83
C ALA A 242 -15.35 13.51 -4.58
N LEU A 243 -14.07 13.92 -4.63
CA LEU A 243 -13.11 13.65 -3.57
C LEU A 243 -13.46 14.40 -2.27
N GLU A 244 -14.06 15.59 -2.35
CA GLU A 244 -14.48 16.36 -1.17
C GLU A 244 -15.56 15.63 -0.36
N GLY A 245 -16.25 14.65 -0.97
CA GLY A 245 -17.18 13.77 -0.27
C GLY A 245 -16.55 13.03 0.93
N ILE A 246 -15.24 12.84 0.96
CA ILE A 246 -14.53 12.23 2.10
C ILE A 246 -14.63 13.03 3.40
N VAL A 247 -14.92 14.34 3.32
CA VAL A 247 -15.18 15.17 4.51
C VAL A 247 -16.56 14.88 5.09
N LYS A 248 -17.50 14.40 4.27
CA LYS A 248 -18.89 14.12 4.64
C LYS A 248 -19.10 12.68 5.08
N TYR A 249 -18.42 11.71 4.45
CA TYR A 249 -18.64 10.29 4.70
C TYR A 249 -17.43 9.62 5.34
N GLN A 250 -17.69 8.77 6.33
CA GLN A 250 -16.69 7.86 6.88
C GLN A 250 -16.75 6.54 6.12
N LEU A 251 -15.67 6.23 5.41
CA LEU A 251 -15.52 5.00 4.63
C LEU A 251 -14.30 4.20 5.13
N PRO A 252 -14.33 3.67 6.38
CA PRO A 252 -13.21 2.93 6.92
C PRO A 252 -13.07 1.56 6.25
N THR A 253 -11.85 1.20 5.88
CA THR A 253 -11.52 -0.16 5.44
C THR A 253 -11.60 -1.11 6.64
N ILE A 254 -12.45 -2.14 6.56
CA ILE A 254 -12.57 -3.16 7.61
C ILE A 254 -11.53 -4.27 7.41
N SER A 255 -11.25 -4.62 6.15
CA SER A 255 -10.26 -5.64 5.80
C SER A 255 -9.69 -5.42 4.41
N LEU A 256 -8.47 -5.89 4.19
CA LEU A 256 -7.80 -5.90 2.88
C LEU A 256 -7.18 -7.28 2.63
N LYS A 257 -7.32 -7.78 1.41
CA LYS A 257 -6.66 -9.00 0.95
C LYS A 257 -5.84 -8.71 -0.30
N LEU A 258 -4.60 -9.17 -0.31
CA LEU A 258 -3.68 -9.09 -1.44
C LEU A 258 -3.02 -10.44 -1.68
N ASP A 259 -2.97 -10.83 -2.95
CA ASP A 259 -2.25 -12.01 -3.42
C ASP A 259 -1.14 -11.53 -4.37
N PHE A 260 0.10 -11.92 -4.08
CA PHE A 260 1.27 -11.54 -4.83
C PHE A 260 1.58 -12.63 -5.85
N CYS A 261 1.37 -12.35 -7.12
CA CYS A 261 1.48 -13.37 -8.17
C CYS A 261 2.85 -13.37 -8.88
N THR A 262 3.57 -12.24 -8.86
CA THR A 262 4.82 -12.08 -9.62
C THR A 262 5.81 -11.21 -8.86
N ASN A 263 7.10 -11.41 -9.12
CA ASN A 263 8.15 -10.56 -8.58
C ASN A 263 8.30 -9.31 -9.46
N MET A 264 7.96 -8.14 -8.91
CA MET A 264 8.03 -6.86 -9.62
C MET A 264 9.46 -6.35 -9.87
N ARG A 265 10.46 -6.87 -9.15
CA ARG A 265 11.87 -6.47 -9.32
C ARG A 265 12.48 -6.90 -10.66
N MET A 266 11.77 -7.71 -11.45
CA MET A 266 12.24 -8.24 -12.73
C MET A 266 11.59 -7.61 -13.97
N GLY A 267 10.81 -6.53 -13.80
CA GLY A 267 10.15 -5.85 -14.92
C GLY A 267 10.93 -4.62 -15.41
N ASN A 268 11.81 -4.80 -16.40
CA ASN A 268 11.91 -3.78 -17.45
C ASN A 268 10.61 -3.89 -18.27
N LEU A 269 9.65 -3.00 -17.99
CA LEU A 269 8.56 -2.67 -18.91
C LEU A 269 8.79 -1.25 -19.42
#